data_AF-A0A7S3HK94-F1
#
_entry.id   AF-A0A7S3HK94-F1
#
_cell.length_a   1.000
_cell.length_b   1.000
_cell.length_c   1.000
_cell.angle_alpha   90.00
_cell.angle_beta   90.00
_cell.angle_gamma   90.00
#
_symmetry.space_group_name_H-M   'P 1'
#
loop_
_entity.id
_entity.type
_entity.pdbx_description
1 polymer ?
#
loop_
_entity_poly.entity_id
_entity_poly.type
_entity_poly.pdbx_seq_one_letter_code
_entity_poly.pdbx_strand_id
1 'polypeptide(L)'
;IEKARADVEFVEEAVSVEPDMYNWVVGRGGRTIQSFRDSCGLIYARLDRDQQRVLLCGPKVAVQEAVAMFESHIMYFPVFRQMDEEMGQIISQLEEYGDYNARWEWNWFRDQEEEEHGGGRSGKG
;
A
#
# COMPACT_ATOMS: atom_id res chain seq x y z
N ILE A 1 -18.87 -12.13 -29.87
CA ILE A 1 -17.45 -12.28 -30.33
C ILE A 1 -16.60 -11.10 -29.85
N GLU A 2 -17.13 -9.88 -29.72
CA GLU A 2 -16.37 -8.72 -29.23
C GLU A 2 -15.87 -8.84 -27.78
N LYS A 3 -16.67 -9.40 -26.85
CA LYS A 3 -16.28 -9.53 -25.44
C LYS A 3 -15.01 -10.36 -25.24
N ALA A 4 -14.81 -11.41 -26.05
CA ALA A 4 -13.63 -12.27 -25.96
C ALA A 4 -12.36 -11.68 -26.60
N ARG A 5 -12.47 -10.62 -27.40
CA ARG A 5 -11.30 -9.93 -27.98
C ARG A 5 -10.75 -8.83 -27.07
N ALA A 6 -11.62 -8.21 -26.26
CA ALA A 6 -11.22 -7.20 -25.28
C ALA A 6 -10.32 -7.78 -24.17
N ASP A 7 -10.49 -9.06 -23.83
CA ASP A 7 -9.71 -9.75 -22.78
C ASP A 7 -8.27 -10.10 -23.21
N VAL A 8 -7.91 -9.88 -24.49
CA VAL A 8 -6.58 -10.25 -25.04
C VAL A 8 -5.70 -9.02 -25.30
N GLU A 9 -6.25 -7.81 -25.17
CA GLU A 9 -5.45 -6.59 -25.30
C GLU A 9 -4.66 -6.38 -24.00
N PHE A 10 -3.34 -6.61 -24.09
CA PHE A 10 -2.40 -6.21 -23.05
C PHE A 10 -2.16 -4.72 -23.15
N VAL A 11 -2.31 -4.04 -22.02
CA VAL A 11 -2.08 -2.61 -21.89
C VAL A 11 -1.08 -2.35 -20.79
N GLU A 12 -0.50 -1.15 -20.83
CA GLU A 12 0.35 -0.61 -19.79
C GLU A 12 -0.22 0.75 -19.37
N GLU A 13 -0.46 0.90 -18.07
CA GLU A 13 -0.96 2.13 -17.45
C GLU A 13 -0.03 2.54 -16.30
N ALA A 14 -0.11 3.79 -15.89
CA ALA A 14 0.69 4.31 -14.78
C ALA A 14 -0.17 5.08 -13.77
N VAL A 15 0.05 4.80 -12.48
CA VAL A 15 -0.59 5.53 -11.37
C VAL A 15 0.45 6.42 -10.70
N SER A 16 0.21 7.72 -10.62
CA SER A 16 1.11 8.67 -9.94
C SER A 16 1.13 8.42 -8.43
N VAL A 17 2.33 8.47 -7.83
CA VAL A 17 2.53 8.21 -6.39
C VAL A 17 3.56 9.20 -5.84
N GLU A 18 3.23 9.87 -4.74
CA GLU A 18 4.16 10.77 -4.07
C GLU A 18 5.29 10.00 -3.33
N PRO A 19 6.51 10.58 -3.19
CA PRO A 19 7.65 9.87 -2.61
C PRO A 19 7.44 9.38 -1.17
N ASP A 20 6.66 10.09 -0.36
CA ASP A 20 6.33 9.70 1.01
C ASP A 20 5.41 8.48 1.07
N MET A 21 4.70 8.18 -0.02
CA MET A 21 3.80 7.03 -0.14
C MET A 21 4.48 5.77 -0.67
N TYR A 22 5.76 5.82 -1.07
CA TYR A 22 6.44 4.68 -1.68
C TYR A 22 6.44 3.42 -0.80
N ASN A 23 6.71 3.57 0.50
CA ASN A 23 6.70 2.45 1.43
C ASN A 23 5.28 1.94 1.70
N TRP A 24 4.29 2.82 1.64
CA TRP A 24 2.88 2.48 1.75
C TRP A 24 2.38 1.65 0.57
N VAL A 25 2.73 2.07 -0.65
CA VAL A 25 2.35 1.41 -1.91
C VAL A 25 3.07 0.07 -2.09
N VAL A 26 4.37 0.01 -1.76
CA VAL A 26 5.14 -1.23 -1.88
C VAL A 26 4.74 -2.23 -0.78
N GLY A 27 4.51 -1.74 0.43
CA GLY A 27 4.24 -2.58 1.60
C GLY A 27 5.49 -3.26 2.15
N ARG A 28 5.36 -3.86 3.33
CA ARG A 28 6.46 -4.59 3.98
C ARG A 28 6.90 -5.77 3.12
N GLY A 29 8.18 -5.79 2.75
CA GLY A 29 8.74 -6.83 1.88
C GLY A 29 8.15 -6.86 0.45
N GLY A 30 7.46 -5.82 0.01
CA GLY A 30 6.77 -5.79 -1.28
C GLY A 30 5.42 -6.52 -1.30
N ARG A 31 4.88 -6.92 -0.14
CA ARG A 31 3.66 -7.73 -0.06
C ARG A 31 2.43 -7.02 -0.64
N THR A 32 2.26 -5.72 -0.41
CA THR A 32 1.08 -4.98 -0.88
C THR A 32 1.04 -4.90 -2.40
N ILE A 33 2.14 -4.45 -3.02
CA ILE A 33 2.23 -4.37 -4.49
C ILE A 33 2.14 -5.75 -5.16
N GLN A 34 2.69 -6.80 -4.52
CA GLN A 34 2.56 -8.18 -4.99
C GLN A 34 1.12 -8.69 -4.86
N SER A 35 0.47 -8.43 -3.73
CA SER A 35 -0.93 -8.83 -3.49
C SER A 35 -1.88 -8.20 -4.50
N PHE A 36 -1.70 -6.91 -4.83
CA PHE A 36 -2.53 -6.23 -5.83
C PHE A 36 -2.28 -6.78 -7.23
N ARG A 37 -1.01 -7.03 -7.59
CA ARG A 37 -0.64 -7.67 -8.84
C ARG A 37 -1.31 -9.03 -8.98
N ASP A 38 -1.18 -9.89 -7.98
CA ASP A 38 -1.67 -11.26 -8.01
C ASP A 38 -3.21 -11.31 -7.98
N SER A 39 -3.85 -10.44 -7.19
CA SER A 39 -5.31 -10.36 -7.08
C SER A 39 -5.99 -9.90 -8.37
N CYS A 40 -5.37 -8.96 -9.10
CA CYS A 40 -5.88 -8.51 -10.41
C CYS A 40 -5.47 -9.41 -11.57
N GLY A 41 -4.47 -10.27 -11.42
CA GLY A 41 -3.90 -11.03 -12.54
C GLY A 41 -3.04 -10.17 -13.47
N LEU A 42 -2.30 -9.20 -12.94
CA LEU A 42 -1.33 -8.42 -13.70
C LEU A 42 -0.11 -9.27 -14.08
N ILE A 43 0.49 -8.97 -15.24
CA ILE A 43 1.81 -9.50 -15.59
C ILE A 43 2.84 -8.96 -14.61
N TYR A 44 2.85 -7.64 -14.40
CA TYR A 44 3.72 -6.98 -13.44
C TYR A 44 3.08 -5.70 -12.88
N ALA A 45 3.50 -5.35 -11.66
CA ALA A 45 3.30 -4.05 -11.04
C ALA A 45 4.65 -3.60 -10.45
N ARG A 46 5.13 -2.40 -10.80
CA ARG A 46 6.44 -1.91 -10.37
C ARG A 46 6.39 -0.43 -10.02
N LEU A 47 6.91 -0.08 -8.85
CA LEU A 47 7.19 1.31 -8.49
C LEU A 47 8.43 1.81 -9.26
N ASP A 48 8.24 2.84 -10.07
CA ASP A 48 9.28 3.67 -10.67
C ASP A 48 9.46 4.94 -9.83
N ARG A 49 10.55 4.98 -9.06
CA ARG A 49 10.84 6.10 -8.15
C ARG A 49 11.34 7.34 -8.87
N ASP A 50 11.96 7.18 -10.04
CA ASP A 50 12.49 8.27 -10.84
C ASP A 50 11.36 9.04 -11.52
N GLN A 51 10.30 8.33 -11.89
CA GLN A 51 9.11 8.87 -12.56
C GLN A 51 7.90 9.04 -11.63
N GLN A 52 8.07 8.77 -10.33
CA GLN A 52 7.06 8.93 -9.29
C GLN A 52 5.72 8.27 -9.63
N ARG A 53 5.78 7.02 -10.09
CA ARG A 53 4.60 6.28 -10.55
C ARG A 53 4.73 4.77 -10.37
N VAL A 54 3.60 4.08 -10.27
CA VAL A 54 3.51 2.63 -10.36
C VAL A 54 3.12 2.27 -11.79
N LEU A 55 3.96 1.47 -12.45
CA LEU A 55 3.70 0.90 -13.77
C LEU A 55 2.94 -0.41 -13.61
N LEU A 56 1.82 -0.53 -14.32
CA LEU A 56 0.91 -1.67 -14.30
C LEU A 56 0.78 -2.23 -15.71
N CYS A 57 1.02 -3.53 -15.88
CA CYS A 57 0.87 -4.18 -17.18
C CYS A 57 0.12 -5.49 -17.06
N GLY A 58 -0.83 -5.71 -17.96
CA GLY A 58 -1.67 -6.90 -17.98
C GLY A 58 -2.84 -6.76 -18.96
N PRO A 59 -3.78 -7.71 -18.94
CA PRO A 59 -5.05 -7.57 -19.65
C PRO A 59 -5.74 -6.27 -19.27
N LYS A 60 -6.40 -5.61 -20.22
CA LYS A 60 -7.06 -4.32 -20.00
C LYS A 60 -7.96 -4.26 -18.76
N VAL A 61 -8.77 -5.31 -18.54
CA VAL A 61 -9.67 -5.40 -17.38
C VAL A 61 -8.87 -5.49 -16.08
N ALA A 62 -7.83 -6.32 -16.04
CA ALA A 62 -6.95 -6.47 -14.87
C ALA A 62 -6.23 -5.15 -14.53
N VAL A 63 -5.77 -4.42 -15.54
CA VAL A 63 -5.12 -3.12 -15.34
C VAL A 63 -6.10 -2.08 -14.79
N GLN A 64 -7.33 -2.04 -15.31
CA GLN A 64 -8.36 -1.12 -14.80
C GLN A 64 -8.73 -1.41 -13.34
N GLU A 65 -8.89 -2.69 -12.97
CA GLU A 65 -9.12 -3.09 -11.57
C GLU A 65 -7.94 -2.71 -10.68
N ALA A 66 -6.71 -2.92 -11.14
CA ALA A 66 -5.52 -2.58 -10.38
C ALA A 66 -5.39 -1.08 -10.16
N VAL A 67 -5.67 -0.25 -11.19
CA VAL A 67 -5.69 1.21 -11.05
C VAL A 67 -6.64 1.62 -9.93
N ALA A 68 -7.87 1.10 -9.92
CA ALA A 68 -8.85 1.42 -8.88
C ALA A 68 -8.39 0.97 -7.48
N MET A 69 -7.74 -0.20 -7.36
CA MET A 69 -7.16 -0.65 -6.09
C MET A 69 -6.02 0.24 -5.61
N PHE A 70 -5.08 0.62 -6.48
CA PHE A 70 -3.99 1.52 -6.13
C PHE A 70 -4.47 2.91 -5.77
N GLU A 71 -5.39 3.49 -6.54
CA GLU A 71 -5.98 4.80 -6.24
C GLU A 71 -6.69 4.81 -4.88
N SER A 72 -7.45 3.75 -4.58
CA SER A 72 -8.10 3.59 -3.28
C SER A 72 -7.06 3.50 -2.16
N HIS A 73 -6.03 2.66 -2.33
CA HIS A 73 -4.95 2.50 -1.35
C HIS A 73 -4.19 3.81 -1.10
N ILE A 74 -3.92 4.57 -2.16
CA ILE A 74 -3.30 5.90 -2.10
C ILE A 74 -4.21 6.88 -1.34
N MET A 75 -5.51 6.89 -1.64
CA MET A 75 -6.48 7.77 -0.97
C MET A 75 -6.54 7.53 0.54
N TYR A 76 -6.36 6.30 1.01
CA TYR A 76 -6.38 5.99 2.44
C TYR A 76 -5.10 6.39 3.19
N PHE A 77 -3.96 6.55 2.51
CA PHE A 77 -2.68 6.90 3.13
C PHE A 77 -2.73 8.08 4.13
N PRO A 78 -3.30 9.26 3.79
CA PRO A 78 -3.35 10.38 4.74
C PRO A 78 -4.15 10.05 6.01
N VAL A 79 -5.20 9.22 5.91
CA VAL A 79 -6.01 8.79 7.05
C VAL A 79 -5.20 7.89 7.98
N PHE A 80 -4.53 6.88 7.41
CA PHE A 80 -3.65 5.99 8.17
C PHE A 80 -2.50 6.76 8.83
N ARG A 81 -1.89 7.69 8.10
CA ARG A 81 -0.83 8.54 8.63
C ARG A 81 -1.30 9.37 9.83
N GLN A 82 -2.48 9.98 9.75
CA GLN A 82 -3.04 10.73 10.88
C GLN A 82 -3.26 9.81 12.09
N MET A 83 -3.81 8.62 11.88
CA MET A 83 -4.04 7.65 12.95
C MET A 83 -2.74 7.21 13.62
N ASP A 84 -1.68 6.96 12.83
CA ASP A 84 -0.34 6.64 13.34
C ASP A 84 0.24 7.79 14.20
N GLU A 85 0.05 9.04 13.77
CA GLU A 85 0.48 10.22 14.53
C GLU A 85 -0.27 10.35 15.87
N GLU A 86 -1.60 10.16 15.87
CA GLU A 86 -2.43 10.20 17.07
C GLU A 86 -2.09 9.08 18.05
N MET A 87 -1.92 7.84 17.57
CA MET A 87 -1.49 6.71 18.40
C MET A 87 -0.09 6.95 18.98
N GLY A 88 0.81 7.55 18.21
CA GLY A 88 2.12 7.96 18.68
C GLY A 88 2.05 8.88 19.90
N GLN A 89 1.14 9.87 19.88
CA GLN A 89 0.92 10.79 20.99
C GLN A 89 0.33 10.10 22.21
N ILE A 90 -0.65 9.22 22.02
CA ILE A 90 -1.27 8.44 23.12
C ILE A 90 -0.20 7.59 23.82
N ILE A 91 0.61 6.87 23.07
CA ILE A 91 1.67 6.03 23.62
C ILE A 91 2.67 6.88 24.40
N SER A 92 3.08 8.03 23.86
CA SER A 92 3.98 8.94 24.58
C SER A 92 3.41 9.45 25.89
N GLN A 93 2.09 9.73 25.95
CA GLN A 93 1.43 10.08 27.21
C GLN A 93 1.46 8.91 28.19
N LEU A 94 1.15 7.69 27.75
CA LEU A 94 1.19 6.50 28.61
C LEU A 94 2.58 6.26 29.20
N GLU A 95 3.63 6.42 28.38
CA GLU A 95 5.03 6.34 28.83
C GLU A 95 5.34 7.38 29.92
N GLU A 96 4.85 8.62 29.77
CA GLU A 96 4.99 9.68 30.78
C GLU A 96 4.27 9.34 32.09
N TYR A 97 3.12 8.68 32.01
CA TYR A 97 2.37 8.19 33.18
C TYR A 97 2.95 6.91 33.80
N GLY A 98 4.06 6.40 33.27
CA GLY A 98 4.81 5.27 33.82
C GLY A 98 4.52 3.91 33.18
N ASP A 99 3.74 3.87 32.10
CA ASP A 99 3.59 2.67 31.28
C ASP A 99 4.66 2.63 30.18
N TYR A 100 5.85 2.19 30.57
CA TYR A 100 7.00 2.07 29.67
C TYR A 100 6.89 0.92 28.66
N ASN A 101 5.85 0.07 28.76
CA ASN A 101 5.65 -1.06 27.84
C ASN A 101 4.74 -0.70 26.67
N ALA A 102 3.93 0.35 26.78
CA ALA A 102 2.93 0.77 25.78
C ALA A 102 3.49 0.80 24.34
N ARG A 103 4.70 1.31 24.14
CA ARG A 103 5.36 1.37 22.82
C ARG A 103 5.69 -0.01 22.26
N TRP A 104 6.18 -0.90 23.11
CA TRP A 104 6.53 -2.25 22.70
C TRP A 104 5.27 -3.05 22.34
N GLU A 105 4.22 -2.95 23.17
CA GLU A 105 2.93 -3.60 22.92
C GLU A 105 2.28 -3.11 21.63
N TRP A 106 2.29 -1.80 21.39
CA TRP A 106 1.79 -1.21 20.15
C TRP A 106 2.54 -1.72 18.92
N ASN A 107 3.88 -1.74 18.97
CA ASN A 107 4.67 -2.24 17.85
C ASN A 107 4.38 -3.71 17.56
N TRP A 108 4.15 -4.52 18.58
CA TRP A 108 3.78 -5.93 18.45
C TRP A 108 2.41 -6.12 17.79
N PHE A 109 1.41 -5.35 18.22
CA PHE A 109 0.07 -5.36 17.63
C PHE A 109 0.11 -4.94 16.15
N ARG A 110 0.81 -3.85 15.85
CA ARG A 110 0.95 -3.32 14.49
C ARG A 110 1.66 -4.29 13.56
N ASP A 111 2.71 -4.97 14.04
CA ASP A 111 3.43 -5.97 13.25
C ASP A 111 2.54 -7.19 12.91
N GLN A 112 1.62 -7.60 13.80
CA GLN A 112 0.63 -8.65 13.49
C GLN A 112 -0.36 -8.21 12.40
N GLU A 113 -0.94 -7.02 12.50
CA GLU A 113 -1.85 -6.51 11.46
C GLU A 113 -1.16 -6.39 10.10
N GLU A 114 0.11 -5.93 10.06
CA GLU A 114 0.90 -5.85 8.82
C GLU A 114 1.21 -7.22 8.20
N GLU A 115 1.27 -8.29 9.01
CA GLU A 115 1.46 -9.66 8.53
C GLU A 115 0.18 -10.27 7.96
N GLU A 116 -0.96 -10.03 8.59
CA GLU A 116 -2.24 -10.60 8.19
C GLU A 116 -2.90 -9.85 7.02
N HIS A 117 -2.83 -8.52 7.02
CA HIS A 117 -3.65 -7.67 6.13
C HIS A 117 -2.81 -6.77 5.20
N GLY A 118 -1.48 -6.79 5.29
CA GLY A 118 -0.61 -6.12 4.32
C GLY A 118 -0.60 -4.57 4.43
N GLY A 119 -0.66 -4.04 5.65
CA GLY A 119 -0.47 -2.61 5.92
C GLY A 119 0.93 -2.13 5.54
N GLY A 120 1.02 -1.05 4.77
CA GLY A 120 2.30 -0.45 4.41
C GLY A 120 2.85 0.41 5.55
N ARG A 121 4.19 0.51 5.65
CA ARG A 121 4.81 1.42 6.63
C ARG A 121 4.68 2.87 6.17
N SER A 122 3.92 3.68 6.90
CA SER A 122 4.04 5.16 6.87
C SER A 122 5.04 5.63 7.91
N GLY A 123 6.25 5.06 7.92
CA GLY A 123 7.28 5.40 8.90
C GLY A 123 8.54 5.96 8.24
N LYS A 124 8.91 7.20 8.58
CA LYS A 124 10.15 7.88 8.17
C LYS A 124 11.36 6.97 8.36
N GLY A 125 12.22 6.94 7.33
CA GLY A 125 13.62 6.53 7.46
C GLY A 125 14.42 7.52 8.30
#